data_AF-A0A7V7WHD8-F1
#
_entry.id   AF-A0A7V7WHD8-F1
#
_cell.length_a   1.000
_cell.length_b   1.000
_cell.length_c   1.000
_cell.angle_alpha   90.00
_cell.angle_beta   90.00
_cell.angle_gamma   90.00
#
_symmetry.space_group_name_H-M   'P 1'
#
loop_
_entity.id
_entity.type
_entity.pdbx_description
1 polymer ?
#
loop_
_entity_poly.entity_id
_entity_poly.type
_entity_poly.pdbx_seq_one_letter_code
_entity_poly.pdbx_strand_id
1 'polypeptide(L)'
;MRFENPSPMTLTWHTYTDQHFGCNECGWQGKGDALIYGDSFSDLVELDCPACQTKVSFVMYPTLAESRANWERLSAAEKAWVETIEKARAEFDAICLKTPEQLPAIEEPEFSLAWDMSDEGQTVLRLADRVIFSEPPVFEGYERFEEVARILKARYGTALRDLVPTQASATYLYGDSLTASDRIAGFRRELFGGSGRIER
;
A
#
# COMPACT_ATOMS: atom_id res chain seq x y z
N MET A 1 20.41 -21.40 -31.23
CA MET A 1 18.95 -21.61 -31.37
C MET A 1 18.31 -20.84 -30.22
N ARG A 2 17.44 -19.86 -30.48
CA ARG A 2 16.76 -19.14 -29.40
C ARG A 2 15.61 -20.00 -28.89
N PHE A 3 15.53 -20.19 -27.58
CA PHE A 3 14.40 -20.86 -26.95
C PHE A 3 13.29 -19.82 -26.76
N GLU A 4 12.07 -20.16 -27.13
CA GLU A 4 10.90 -19.32 -26.90
C GLU A 4 10.33 -19.66 -25.51
N ASN A 5 10.62 -18.78 -24.54
CA ASN A 5 10.07 -18.91 -23.20
C ASN A 5 8.56 -18.57 -23.19
N PRO A 6 7.79 -19.12 -22.23
CA PRO A 6 6.42 -18.70 -22.01
C PRO A 6 6.33 -17.18 -21.84
N SER A 7 5.25 -16.60 -22.36
CA SER A 7 5.01 -15.16 -22.20
C SER A 7 4.84 -14.83 -20.71
N PRO A 8 5.57 -13.85 -20.17
CA PRO A 8 5.40 -13.39 -18.79
C PRO A 8 3.95 -13.01 -18.48
N MET A 9 3.21 -12.50 -19.47
CA MET A 9 1.80 -12.10 -19.31
C MET A 9 0.84 -13.28 -19.12
N THR A 10 1.27 -14.50 -19.44
CA THR A 10 0.48 -15.73 -19.24
C THR A 10 1.01 -16.58 -18.08
N LEU A 11 2.14 -16.17 -17.50
CA LEU A 11 2.80 -16.85 -16.41
C LEU A 11 2.20 -16.37 -15.09
N THR A 12 1.81 -17.27 -14.20
CA THR A 12 1.30 -16.89 -12.86
C THR A 12 2.11 -17.55 -11.76
N TRP A 13 2.08 -16.97 -10.56
CA TRP A 13 2.73 -17.51 -9.37
C TRP A 13 2.40 -19.00 -9.15
N HIS A 14 1.18 -19.40 -9.46
CA HIS A 14 0.71 -20.76 -9.22
C HIS A 14 1.09 -21.75 -10.32
N THR A 15 1.43 -21.30 -11.54
CA THR A 15 1.63 -22.19 -12.70
C THR A 15 3.03 -22.16 -13.30
N TYR A 16 3.87 -21.17 -12.97
CA TYR A 16 5.18 -21.01 -13.60
C TYR A 16 6.10 -22.22 -13.39
N THR A 17 6.01 -22.87 -12.24
CA THR A 17 6.82 -24.06 -11.91
C THR A 17 6.60 -25.22 -12.87
N ASP A 18 5.40 -25.31 -13.46
CA ASP A 18 5.03 -26.37 -14.39
C ASP A 18 5.48 -26.09 -15.84
N GLN A 19 5.92 -24.86 -16.13
CA GLN A 19 6.33 -24.43 -17.47
C GLN A 19 7.78 -24.81 -17.78
N HIS A 20 8.10 -24.94 -19.07
CA HIS A 20 9.47 -25.15 -19.54
C HIS A 20 10.11 -23.83 -19.95
N PHE A 21 11.39 -23.68 -19.63
CA PHE A 21 12.18 -22.50 -19.91
C PHE A 21 13.52 -22.89 -20.55
N GLY A 22 14.09 -21.93 -21.28
CA GLY A 22 15.43 -21.99 -21.83
C GLY A 22 16.17 -20.67 -21.61
N CYS A 23 17.45 -20.78 -21.25
CA CYS A 23 18.36 -19.66 -21.16
C CYS A 23 19.03 -19.43 -22.53
N ASN A 24 18.84 -18.23 -23.09
CA ASN A 24 19.43 -17.87 -24.38
C ASN A 24 20.93 -17.55 -24.32
N GLU A 25 21.50 -17.37 -23.11
CA GLU A 25 22.93 -17.08 -22.93
C GLU A 25 23.78 -18.35 -22.80
N CYS A 26 23.42 -19.28 -21.91
CA CYS A 26 24.21 -20.51 -21.67
C CYS A 26 23.59 -21.78 -22.27
N GLY A 27 22.38 -21.71 -22.81
CA GLY A 27 21.68 -22.84 -23.43
C GLY A 27 21.01 -23.82 -22.46
N TRP A 28 21.03 -23.55 -21.14
CA TRP A 28 20.30 -24.34 -20.15
C TRP A 28 18.81 -24.43 -20.49
N GLN A 29 18.19 -25.58 -20.24
CA GLN A 29 16.74 -25.79 -20.38
C GLN A 29 16.23 -26.64 -19.21
N GLY A 30 15.04 -26.33 -18.73
CA GLY A 30 14.44 -27.03 -17.60
C GLY A 30 13.04 -26.52 -17.27
N LYS A 31 12.45 -27.08 -16.21
CA LYS A 31 11.18 -26.61 -15.67
C LYS A 31 11.36 -25.35 -14.81
N GLY A 32 10.27 -24.62 -14.60
CA GLY A 32 10.26 -23.40 -13.79
C GLY A 32 10.63 -23.64 -12.33
N ASP A 33 10.36 -24.83 -11.78
CA ASP A 33 10.78 -25.23 -10.42
C ASP A 33 12.30 -25.37 -10.25
N ALA A 34 13.05 -25.43 -11.36
CA ALA A 34 14.51 -25.48 -11.36
C ALA A 34 15.17 -24.10 -11.56
N LEU A 35 14.38 -23.05 -11.83
CA LEU A 35 14.88 -21.67 -11.86
C LEU A 35 15.17 -21.20 -10.43
N ILE A 36 16.07 -20.23 -10.29
CA ILE A 36 16.35 -19.57 -9.02
C ILE A 36 15.74 -18.17 -9.01
N TYR A 37 15.47 -17.63 -7.82
CA TYR A 37 15.01 -16.25 -7.70
C TYR A 37 16.17 -15.28 -7.84
N GLY A 38 16.00 -14.32 -8.74
CA GLY A 38 16.86 -13.16 -8.89
C GLY A 38 16.39 -12.00 -8.02
N ASP A 39 16.38 -10.80 -8.60
CA ASP A 39 15.89 -9.61 -7.92
C ASP A 39 14.40 -9.73 -7.58
N SER A 40 14.07 -9.35 -6.35
CA SER A 40 12.69 -9.30 -5.84
C SER A 40 12.25 -7.86 -5.74
N PHE A 41 11.09 -7.57 -6.30
CA PHE A 41 10.43 -6.28 -6.26
C PHE A 41 9.14 -6.37 -5.42
N SER A 42 8.40 -5.26 -5.30
CA SER A 42 7.15 -5.22 -4.52
C SER A 42 6.07 -6.19 -5.00
N ASP A 43 6.04 -6.43 -6.31
CA ASP A 43 4.91 -7.01 -7.04
C ASP A 43 5.33 -8.18 -7.92
N LEU A 44 6.64 -8.42 -8.07
CA LEU A 44 7.17 -9.53 -8.86
C LEU A 44 8.51 -10.02 -8.33
N VAL A 45 8.89 -11.22 -8.78
CA VAL A 45 10.24 -11.76 -8.64
C VAL A 45 10.79 -12.16 -10.00
N GLU A 46 12.07 -11.89 -10.23
CA GLU A 46 12.78 -12.35 -11.40
C GLU A 46 13.10 -13.84 -11.30
N LEU A 47 13.02 -14.54 -12.42
CA LEU A 47 13.34 -15.95 -12.55
C LEU A 47 14.64 -16.08 -13.36
N ASP A 48 15.69 -16.54 -12.69
CA ASP A 48 17.04 -16.56 -13.21
C ASP A 48 17.50 -17.98 -13.55
N CYS A 49 18.38 -18.07 -14.53
CA CYS A 49 18.97 -19.34 -14.94
C CYS A 49 19.84 -19.90 -13.81
N PRO A 50 19.65 -21.16 -13.38
CA PRO A 50 20.45 -21.74 -12.31
C PRO A 50 21.93 -21.94 -12.68
N ALA A 51 22.26 -21.96 -13.98
CA ALA A 51 23.61 -22.22 -14.47
C ALA A 51 24.48 -20.95 -14.59
N CYS A 52 23.91 -19.85 -15.09
CA CYS A 52 24.65 -18.62 -15.36
C CYS A 52 24.04 -17.36 -14.72
N GLN A 53 22.95 -17.50 -13.96
CA GLN A 53 22.27 -16.42 -13.23
C GLN A 53 21.76 -15.28 -14.10
N THR A 54 21.68 -15.49 -15.42
CA THR A 54 21.02 -14.53 -16.31
C THR A 54 19.52 -14.65 -16.14
N LYS A 55 18.84 -13.51 -16.05
CA LYS A 55 17.38 -13.43 -16.08
C LYS A 55 16.79 -14.13 -17.30
N VAL A 56 15.85 -15.03 -17.03
CA VAL A 56 15.09 -15.79 -18.04
C VAL A 56 13.68 -15.23 -18.20
N SER A 57 13.02 -14.87 -17.09
CA SER A 57 11.68 -14.31 -17.06
C SER A 57 11.42 -13.62 -15.71
N PHE A 58 10.16 -13.30 -15.41
CA PHE A 58 9.68 -12.89 -14.10
C PHE A 58 8.27 -13.42 -13.86
N VAL A 59 7.83 -13.43 -12.61
CA VAL A 59 6.45 -13.78 -12.21
C VAL A 59 5.93 -12.76 -11.22
N MET A 60 4.69 -12.32 -11.41
CA MET A 60 4.00 -11.43 -10.46
C MET A 60 3.61 -12.23 -9.21
N TYR A 61 3.70 -11.60 -8.04
CA TYR A 61 3.11 -12.15 -6.82
C TYR A 61 1.58 -12.21 -6.95
N PRO A 62 0.92 -13.24 -6.38
CA PRO A 62 -0.50 -13.42 -6.55
C PRO A 62 -1.29 -12.37 -5.75
N THR A 63 -2.37 -11.87 -6.34
CA THR A 63 -3.38 -11.12 -5.58
C THR A 63 -4.08 -12.02 -4.56
N LEU A 64 -4.78 -11.42 -3.58
CA LEU A 64 -5.62 -12.19 -2.66
C LEU A 64 -6.70 -12.99 -3.39
N ALA A 65 -7.30 -12.41 -4.43
CA ALA A 65 -8.33 -13.06 -5.23
C ALA A 65 -7.76 -14.29 -5.97
N GLU A 66 -6.58 -14.16 -6.58
CA GLU A 66 -5.91 -15.29 -7.24
C GLU A 66 -5.49 -16.36 -6.23
N SER A 67 -4.97 -15.95 -5.07
CA SER A 67 -4.61 -16.86 -3.98
C SER A 67 -5.81 -17.67 -3.50
N ARG A 68 -6.97 -17.04 -3.34
CA ARG A 68 -8.23 -17.71 -2.99
C ARG A 68 -8.73 -18.62 -4.11
N ALA A 69 -8.64 -18.19 -5.37
CA ALA A 69 -9.02 -19.01 -6.52
C ALA A 69 -8.13 -20.26 -6.68
N ASN A 70 -6.88 -20.21 -6.18
CA ASN A 70 -5.92 -21.31 -6.23
C ASN A 70 -5.70 -21.97 -4.86
N TRP A 71 -6.64 -21.83 -3.92
CA TRP A 71 -6.49 -22.22 -2.50
C TRP A 71 -5.83 -23.58 -2.27
N GLU A 72 -6.20 -24.60 -3.05
CA GLU A 72 -5.67 -25.96 -2.91
C GLU A 72 -4.19 -26.11 -3.30
N ARG A 73 -3.65 -25.16 -4.07
CA ARG A 73 -2.23 -25.11 -4.47
C ARG A 73 -1.35 -24.40 -3.42
N LEU A 74 -1.95 -23.71 -2.45
CA LEU A 74 -1.21 -22.97 -1.43
C LEU A 74 -0.71 -23.90 -0.31
N SER A 75 0.51 -23.64 0.14
CA SER A 75 1.04 -24.18 1.38
C SER A 75 0.26 -23.68 2.61
N ALA A 76 0.42 -24.36 3.74
CA ALA A 76 -0.22 -23.92 5.00
C ALA A 76 0.23 -22.52 5.43
N ALA A 77 1.49 -22.14 5.18
CA ALA A 77 2.01 -20.82 5.48
C ALA A 77 1.39 -19.73 4.59
N GLU A 78 1.26 -19.99 3.28
CA GLU A 78 0.58 -19.07 2.36
C GLU A 78 -0.90 -18.89 2.72
N LYS A 79 -1.60 -19.98 3.07
CA LYS A 79 -2.99 -19.93 3.53
C LYS A 79 -3.15 -19.05 4.77
N ALA A 80 -2.30 -19.26 5.78
CA ALA A 80 -2.31 -18.46 7.01
C ALA A 80 -1.99 -16.99 6.73
N TRP A 81 -1.09 -16.69 5.78
CA TRP A 81 -0.75 -15.33 5.39
C TRP A 81 -1.93 -14.63 4.70
N VAL A 82 -2.60 -15.30 3.76
CA VAL A 82 -3.83 -14.79 3.11
C VAL A 82 -4.90 -14.47 4.14
N GLU A 83 -5.18 -15.39 5.06
CA GLU A 83 -6.17 -15.19 6.13
C GLU A 83 -5.79 -14.02 7.05
N THR A 84 -4.50 -13.85 7.35
CA THR A 84 -4.01 -12.74 8.15
C THR A 84 -4.26 -11.40 7.45
N ILE A 85 -3.97 -11.30 6.15
CA ILE A 85 -4.22 -10.08 5.37
C ILE A 85 -5.71 -9.77 5.28
N GLU A 86 -6.53 -10.78 5.00
CA GLU A 86 -7.99 -10.59 4.92
C GLU A 86 -8.57 -10.13 6.25
N LYS A 87 -8.10 -10.71 7.36
CA LYS A 87 -8.49 -10.27 8.70
C LYS A 87 -8.08 -8.82 8.95
N ALA A 88 -6.82 -8.46 8.65
CA ALA A 88 -6.34 -7.09 8.83
C ALA A 88 -7.13 -6.09 7.96
N ARG A 89 -7.47 -6.45 6.72
CA ARG A 89 -8.33 -5.65 5.85
C ARG A 89 -9.74 -5.48 6.40
N ALA A 90 -10.36 -6.58 6.86
CA ALA A 90 -11.69 -6.53 7.45
C ALA A 90 -11.72 -5.70 8.74
N GLU A 91 -10.68 -5.81 9.57
CA GLU A 91 -10.51 -5.00 10.78
C GLU A 91 -10.38 -3.53 10.44
N PHE A 92 -9.49 -3.18 9.49
CA PHE A 92 -9.35 -1.80 9.00
C PHE A 92 -10.68 -1.26 8.44
N ASP A 93 -11.33 -2.03 7.57
CA ASP A 93 -12.62 -1.65 6.98
C ASP A 93 -13.71 -1.47 8.03
N ALA A 94 -13.68 -2.18 9.15
CA ALA A 94 -14.68 -2.04 10.20
C ALA A 94 -14.56 -0.71 10.97
N ILE A 95 -13.35 -0.15 11.03
CA ILE A 95 -13.04 0.98 11.92
C ILE A 95 -12.63 2.26 11.19
N CYS A 96 -12.20 2.18 9.94
CA CYS A 96 -11.73 3.35 9.20
C CYS A 96 -12.86 4.36 8.93
N LEU A 97 -12.48 5.63 8.79
CA LEU A 97 -13.40 6.71 8.44
C LEU A 97 -13.88 6.56 6.99
N LYS A 98 -15.19 6.43 6.76
CA LYS A 98 -15.77 6.26 5.41
C LYS A 98 -16.70 7.39 5.03
N THR A 99 -17.45 7.92 6.00
CA THR A 99 -18.46 8.94 5.72
C THR A 99 -18.40 10.10 6.71
N PRO A 100 -18.87 11.30 6.31
CA PRO A 100 -18.96 12.47 7.18
C PRO A 100 -19.72 12.22 8.49
N GLU A 101 -20.75 11.38 8.48
CA GLU A 101 -21.65 11.14 9.61
C GLU A 101 -20.97 10.43 10.78
N GLN A 102 -19.85 9.74 10.54
CA GLN A 102 -19.04 9.11 11.59
C GLN A 102 -18.28 10.13 12.45
N LEU A 103 -18.24 11.40 12.03
CA LEU A 103 -17.51 12.46 12.71
C LEU A 103 -18.40 13.30 13.63
N PRO A 104 -17.90 13.67 14.83
CA PRO A 104 -18.64 14.51 15.76
C PRO A 104 -18.93 15.89 15.17
N ALA A 105 -19.96 16.55 15.70
CA ALA A 105 -20.16 17.98 15.44
C ALA A 105 -19.04 18.79 16.13
N ILE A 106 -18.59 19.84 15.45
CA ILE A 106 -17.60 20.80 15.94
C ILE A 106 -18.25 22.17 15.72
N GLU A 107 -18.41 22.95 16.80
CA GLU A 107 -19.15 24.20 16.81
C GLU A 107 -18.25 25.43 16.61
N GLU A 108 -16.93 25.23 16.69
CA GLU A 108 -15.92 26.23 16.45
C GLU A 108 -16.09 26.82 15.05
N PRO A 109 -16.18 28.17 14.91
CA PRO A 109 -16.47 28.81 13.64
C PRO A 109 -15.39 28.55 12.59
N GLU A 110 -14.15 28.40 13.05
CA GLU A 110 -12.99 28.05 12.23
C GLU A 110 -12.01 27.22 13.05
N PHE A 111 -11.46 26.16 12.45
CA PHE A 111 -10.48 25.29 13.11
C PHE A 111 -9.62 24.54 12.09
N SER A 112 -8.50 24.00 12.56
CA SER A 112 -7.66 23.06 11.82
C SER A 112 -7.53 21.77 12.63
N LEU A 113 -7.41 20.65 11.93
CA LEU A 113 -7.16 19.36 12.55
C LEU A 113 -5.72 18.93 12.33
N ALA A 114 -5.15 18.22 13.29
CA ALA A 114 -3.88 17.54 13.11
C ALA A 114 -4.11 16.09 12.67
N TRP A 115 -3.37 15.66 11.65
CA TRP A 115 -3.17 14.25 11.33
C TRP A 115 -1.96 13.78 12.11
N ASP A 116 -2.19 12.97 13.13
CA ASP A 116 -1.20 12.66 14.16
C ASP A 116 -1.19 11.18 14.51
N MET A 117 -0.31 10.78 15.43
CA MET A 117 -0.25 9.43 16.00
C MET A 117 -0.65 9.42 17.48
N SER A 118 -1.31 8.34 17.92
CA SER A 118 -1.47 8.05 19.35
C SER A 118 -0.25 7.29 19.90
N ASP A 119 -0.15 7.23 21.24
CA ASP A 119 0.91 6.48 21.91
C ASP A 119 0.81 4.97 21.65
N GLU A 120 -0.40 4.48 21.36
CA GLU A 120 -0.71 3.11 20.93
C GLU A 120 -0.44 2.88 19.44
N GLY A 121 0.10 3.89 18.74
CA GLY A 121 0.46 3.79 17.32
C GLY A 121 -0.74 3.81 16.38
N GLN A 122 -1.85 4.45 16.75
CA GLN A 122 -2.99 4.67 15.83
C GLN A 122 -2.84 5.99 15.10
N THR A 123 -3.31 6.08 13.85
CA THR A 123 -3.56 7.38 13.21
C THR A 123 -4.72 8.06 13.92
N VAL A 124 -4.55 9.31 14.32
CA VAL A 124 -5.59 10.08 15.00
C VAL A 124 -5.81 11.44 14.36
N LEU A 125 -7.07 11.85 14.32
CA LEU A 125 -7.45 13.22 14.00
C LEU A 125 -7.61 13.99 15.32
N ARG A 126 -6.79 15.02 15.52
CA ARG A 126 -6.83 15.83 16.74
C ARG A 126 -7.33 17.25 16.48
N LEU A 127 -8.16 17.74 17.39
CA LEU A 127 -8.47 19.16 17.55
C LEU A 127 -7.84 19.63 18.87
N ALA A 128 -6.74 20.38 18.77
CA ALA A 128 -5.88 20.66 19.92
C ALA A 128 -5.54 19.35 20.68
N ASP A 129 -5.90 19.24 21.96
CA ASP A 129 -5.59 18.08 22.80
C ASP A 129 -6.62 16.94 22.68
N ARG A 130 -7.72 17.14 21.95
CA ARG A 130 -8.81 16.17 21.84
C ARG A 130 -8.70 15.33 20.58
N VAL A 131 -8.73 14.00 20.72
CA VAL A 131 -8.92 13.08 19.59
C VAL A 131 -10.40 13.10 19.19
N ILE A 132 -10.69 13.39 17.92
CA ILE A 132 -12.04 13.35 17.37
C ILE A 132 -12.33 12.06 16.61
N PHE A 133 -11.29 11.37 16.15
CA PHE A 133 -11.37 10.11 15.44
C PHE A 133 -10.02 9.38 15.47
N SER A 134 -10.03 8.06 15.37
CA SER A 134 -8.83 7.21 15.30
C SER A 134 -9.04 6.02 14.36
N GLU A 135 -8.01 5.65 13.61
CA GLU A 135 -7.96 4.44 12.78
C GLU A 135 -6.57 3.81 12.79
N PRO A 136 -6.43 2.53 12.40
CA PRO A 136 -5.12 1.91 12.27
C PRO A 136 -4.24 2.69 11.31
N PRO A 137 -2.93 2.72 11.58
CA PRO A 137 -2.01 3.42 10.70
C PRO A 137 -1.83 2.65 9.39
N VAL A 138 -1.70 3.41 8.31
CA VAL A 138 -1.34 2.88 6.99
C VAL A 138 0.04 3.40 6.67
N PHE A 139 1.00 2.51 6.42
CA PHE A 139 2.32 2.89 5.94
C PHE A 139 2.20 3.41 4.51
N GLU A 140 2.91 4.50 4.20
CA GLU A 140 2.70 5.29 2.97
C GLU A 140 1.24 5.73 2.80
N GLY A 141 0.60 6.12 3.91
CA GLY A 141 -0.81 6.48 3.98
C GLY A 141 -1.20 7.79 3.29
N TYR A 142 -0.41 8.31 2.35
CA TYR A 142 -0.71 9.60 1.68
C TYR A 142 -2.01 9.57 0.88
N GLU A 143 -2.39 8.42 0.29
CA GLU A 143 -3.70 8.27 -0.37
C GLU A 143 -4.85 8.28 0.64
N ARG A 144 -4.64 7.60 1.78
CA ARG A 144 -5.59 7.56 2.88
C ARG A 144 -5.79 8.95 3.50
N PHE A 145 -4.71 9.72 3.65
CA PHE A 145 -4.77 11.11 4.07
C PHE A 145 -5.67 11.94 3.14
N GLU A 146 -5.48 11.83 1.82
CA GLU A 146 -6.31 12.57 0.87
C GLU A 146 -7.78 12.18 0.94
N GLU A 147 -8.08 10.89 1.08
CA GLU A 147 -9.44 10.39 1.26
C GLU A 147 -10.08 10.98 2.53
N VAL A 148 -9.43 10.86 3.67
CA VAL A 148 -9.90 11.39 4.95
C VAL A 148 -10.06 12.91 4.89
N ALA A 149 -9.13 13.64 4.29
CA ALA A 149 -9.23 15.08 4.11
C ALA A 149 -10.47 15.48 3.30
N ARG A 150 -10.84 14.72 2.26
CA ARG A 150 -12.08 14.96 1.49
C ARG A 150 -13.32 14.69 2.34
N ILE A 151 -13.32 13.62 3.16
CA ILE A 151 -14.43 13.32 4.09
C ILE A 151 -14.59 14.46 5.10
N LEU A 152 -13.49 14.93 5.69
CA LEU A 152 -13.48 16.05 6.63
C LEU A 152 -13.97 17.34 5.98
N LYS A 153 -13.54 17.63 4.75
CA LYS A 153 -14.00 18.80 3.99
C LYS A 153 -15.49 18.73 3.69
N ALA A 154 -16.02 17.56 3.36
CA ALA A 154 -17.45 17.35 3.17
C ALA A 154 -18.24 17.53 4.48
N ARG A 155 -17.69 17.09 5.62
CA ARG A 155 -18.33 17.21 6.93
C ARG A 155 -18.39 18.65 7.45
N TYR A 156 -17.27 19.37 7.36
CA TYR A 156 -17.07 20.64 8.07
C TYR A 156 -17.01 21.86 7.14
N GLY A 157 -16.99 21.65 5.83
CA GLY A 157 -17.07 22.72 4.83
C GLY A 157 -15.96 23.76 4.97
N THR A 158 -16.35 25.02 5.06
CA THR A 158 -15.42 26.16 5.17
C THR A 158 -14.88 26.39 6.58
N ALA A 159 -15.51 25.82 7.62
CA ALA A 159 -15.02 25.92 8.99
C ALA A 159 -13.68 25.18 9.17
N LEU A 160 -13.49 24.06 8.47
CA LEU A 160 -12.20 23.37 8.42
C LEU A 160 -11.22 24.11 7.50
N ARG A 161 -10.20 24.69 8.12
CA ARG A 161 -9.15 25.48 7.48
C ARG A 161 -7.98 24.66 6.95
N ASP A 162 -7.65 23.55 7.59
CA ASP A 162 -6.58 22.64 7.13
C ASP A 162 -6.64 21.29 7.87
N LEU A 163 -5.98 20.28 7.29
CA LEU A 163 -5.58 19.04 7.95
C LEU A 163 -4.05 18.98 7.91
N VAL A 164 -3.40 19.10 9.06
CA VAL A 164 -1.95 19.30 9.16
C VAL A 164 -1.28 18.01 9.68
N PRO A 165 -0.42 17.34 8.89
CA PRO A 165 0.42 16.27 9.40
C PRO A 165 1.35 16.74 10.51
N THR A 166 1.45 15.96 11.59
CA THR A 166 2.47 16.16 12.63
C THR A 166 3.74 15.37 12.30
N GLN A 167 4.84 15.71 12.96
CA GLN A 167 6.09 14.95 12.87
C GLN A 167 5.92 13.49 13.33
N ALA A 168 5.05 13.23 14.31
CA ALA A 168 4.81 11.88 14.81
C ALA A 168 4.17 10.97 13.75
N SER A 169 3.37 11.54 12.84
CA SER A 169 2.77 10.81 11.73
C SER A 169 3.70 10.59 10.54
N ALA A 170 4.86 11.25 10.48
CA ALA A 170 5.69 11.32 9.28
C ALA A 170 6.12 9.93 8.76
N THR A 171 6.52 9.02 9.65
CA THR A 171 6.97 7.67 9.26
C THR A 171 5.88 6.90 8.54
N TYR A 172 4.65 6.90 9.07
CA TYR A 172 3.54 6.17 8.44
C TYR A 172 2.94 6.94 7.27
N LEU A 173 2.87 8.26 7.32
CA LEU A 173 2.28 9.05 6.24
C LEU A 173 3.14 9.05 4.98
N TYR A 174 4.46 9.19 5.12
CA TYR A 174 5.37 9.35 3.98
C TYR A 174 6.09 8.06 3.58
N GLY A 175 6.41 7.20 4.56
CA GLY A 175 7.19 5.99 4.35
C GLY A 175 8.50 6.26 3.62
N ASP A 176 8.78 5.46 2.58
CA ASP A 176 10.01 5.55 1.79
C ASP A 176 9.84 6.41 0.54
N SER A 177 8.63 6.94 0.31
CA SER A 177 8.31 7.78 -0.83
C SER A 177 8.91 9.19 -0.70
N LEU A 178 9.95 9.45 -1.49
CA LEU A 178 10.60 10.76 -1.57
C LEU A 178 9.68 11.89 -2.06
N THR A 179 8.53 11.57 -2.65
CA THR A 179 7.58 12.55 -3.21
C THR A 179 6.34 12.73 -2.35
N ALA A 180 6.12 11.90 -1.33
CA ALA A 180 4.89 11.92 -0.53
C ALA A 180 4.67 13.27 0.18
N SER A 181 5.73 13.88 0.71
CA SER A 181 5.64 15.20 1.36
C SER A 181 5.16 16.28 0.39
N ASP A 182 5.73 16.34 -0.81
CA ASP A 182 5.35 17.33 -1.84
C ASP A 182 3.93 17.09 -2.36
N ARG A 183 3.54 15.81 -2.53
CA ARG A 183 2.17 15.40 -2.88
C ARG A 183 1.16 15.93 -1.86
N ILE A 184 1.39 15.67 -0.57
CA ILE A 184 0.51 16.09 0.52
C ILE A 184 0.44 17.62 0.63
N ALA A 185 1.58 18.31 0.52
CA ALA A 185 1.61 19.77 0.54
C ALA A 185 0.84 20.37 -0.64
N GLY A 186 0.98 19.80 -1.84
CA GLY A 186 0.23 20.20 -3.03
C GLY A 186 -1.27 20.00 -2.85
N PHE A 187 -1.68 18.82 -2.41
CA PHE A 187 -3.07 18.48 -2.18
C PHE A 187 -3.73 19.35 -1.11
N ARG A 188 -3.05 19.63 0.01
CA ARG A 188 -3.58 20.54 1.06
C ARG A 188 -3.84 21.94 0.53
N ARG A 189 -2.92 22.49 -0.27
CA ARG A 189 -3.10 23.81 -0.92
C ARG A 189 -4.34 23.83 -1.80
N GLU A 190 -4.54 22.78 -2.60
CA GLU A 190 -5.69 22.65 -3.49
C GLU A 190 -7.01 22.54 -2.73
N LEU A 191 -7.08 21.65 -1.73
CA LEU A 191 -8.33 21.34 -1.03
C LEU A 191 -8.76 22.44 -0.04
N PHE A 192 -7.81 23.05 0.64
CA PHE A 192 -8.09 23.99 1.74
C PHE A 192 -7.80 25.46 1.40
N GLY A 193 -7.08 25.73 0.31
CA GLY A 193 -6.73 27.10 -0.11
C GLY A 193 -5.64 27.77 0.73
N GLY A 194 -5.02 27.03 1.66
CA GLY A 194 -4.00 27.55 2.57
C GLY A 194 -2.60 27.59 1.96
N SER A 195 -1.91 28.73 2.05
CA SER A 195 -0.48 28.91 1.79
C SER A 195 0.37 28.29 2.92
N GLY A 196 0.39 26.95 3.02
CA GLY A 196 1.12 26.24 4.06
C GLY A 196 2.63 26.51 4.02
N ARG A 197 3.14 27.30 4.98
CA ARG A 197 4.56 27.32 5.34
C ARG A 197 4.89 25.96 5.96
N ILE A 198 5.91 25.31 5.39
CA ILE A 198 6.62 24.20 6.04
C ILE A 198 7.49 24.86 7.10
N GLU A 199 7.12 24.72 8.39
CA GLU A 199 8.12 24.93 9.44
C GLU A 199 9.12 23.78 9.32
N ARG A 200 10.36 24.17 8.98
CA ARG A 200 11.51 23.26 8.87
C ARG A 200 12.12 23.03 10.23
#